data_AF-G4YUI0-F1
#
_entry.id   AF-G4YUI0-F1
#
_cell.length_a   1.000
_cell.length_b   1.000
_cell.length_c   1.000
_cell.angle_alpha   90.00
_cell.angle_beta   90.00
_cell.angle_gamma   90.00
#
_symmetry.space_group_name_H-M   'P 1'
#
loop_
_entity.id
_entity.type
_entity.pdbx_description
1 polymer ?
#
loop_
_entity_poly.entity_id
_entity_poly.type
_entity_poly.pdbx_seq_one_letter_code
_entity_poly.pdbx_strand_id
1 'polypeptide(L)'
;MKTFATSAVIVMTLAASSASRVHLRMMTSDVQELSPPVVGEWGQCKWIDKQEECADGLQCVVSNDWYGQCLKSEVETWGQCGGDGWTLPCKAGNKCEKKDDWYSQCVPSPDADTKVGEWGQCSWPGYTAQCEDNLKCVTSDLWWAGFCVKKQVDYFGQCGGYGWSTDCVPGSVCEDQGEAFYQCIPSNDGGSVQEWGQCKWIDQQVNCADGLQCVVSNDWYGQCLKKVADAWGQCGGANWSGACADGNTCVKRDDTYSQCVPN
;
A
#
# COMPACT_ATOMS: atom_id res chain seq x y z
N MET A 1 36.49 -37.58 2.31
CA MET A 1 35.95 -38.36 1.18
C MET A 1 34.44 -38.18 1.17
N LYS A 2 33.88 -37.57 0.13
CA LYS A 2 32.42 -37.40 -0.02
C LYS A 2 31.85 -38.69 -0.58
N THR A 3 30.91 -39.31 0.14
CA THR A 3 30.15 -40.48 -0.33
C THR A 3 28.95 -39.96 -1.12
N PHE A 4 28.91 -40.24 -2.43
CA PHE A 4 27.71 -39.98 -3.25
C PHE A 4 26.78 -41.18 -3.12
N ALA A 5 25.54 -40.95 -2.67
CA ALA A 5 24.48 -41.95 -2.73
C ALA A 5 23.84 -41.89 -4.13
N THR A 6 23.99 -42.95 -4.90
CA THR A 6 23.37 -43.13 -6.22
C THR A 6 21.91 -43.55 -6.02
N SER A 7 20.96 -42.69 -6.36
CA SER A 7 19.55 -43.07 -6.44
C SER A 7 19.27 -43.82 -7.74
N ALA A 8 18.94 -45.10 -7.65
CA ALA A 8 18.46 -45.89 -8.78
C ALA A 8 16.94 -45.70 -8.94
N VAL A 9 16.52 -45.07 -10.05
CA VAL A 9 15.10 -45.02 -10.42
C VAL A 9 14.79 -46.25 -11.26
N ILE A 10 14.07 -47.21 -10.67
CA ILE A 10 13.53 -48.36 -11.39
C ILE A 10 12.17 -47.95 -11.96
N VAL A 11 12.12 -47.67 -13.26
CA VAL A 11 10.85 -47.44 -13.97
C VAL A 11 10.28 -48.79 -14.37
N MET A 12 9.23 -49.24 -13.69
CA MET A 12 8.42 -50.38 -14.12
C MET A 12 7.11 -49.88 -14.73
N THR A 13 6.90 -50.22 -16.00
CA THR A 13 5.64 -50.00 -16.70
C THR A 13 4.65 -51.09 -16.28
N LEU A 14 3.55 -50.71 -15.64
CA LEU A 14 2.46 -51.61 -15.26
C LEU A 14 1.23 -51.30 -16.09
N ALA A 15 0.76 -52.29 -16.85
CA ALA A 15 -0.51 -52.22 -17.57
C ALA A 15 -1.66 -52.51 -16.59
N ALA A 16 -2.55 -51.55 -16.39
CA ALA A 16 -3.74 -51.71 -15.56
C ALA A 16 -5.01 -51.73 -16.43
N SER A 17 -5.88 -52.73 -16.22
CA SER A 17 -7.23 -52.78 -16.76
C SER A 17 -8.25 -52.27 -15.73
N SER A 18 -9.44 -51.86 -16.20
CA SER A 18 -10.44 -51.02 -15.51
C SER A 18 -11.11 -51.61 -14.25
N ALA A 19 -10.62 -52.72 -13.69
CA ALA A 19 -11.24 -53.38 -12.54
C ALA A 19 -10.27 -53.76 -11.40
N SER A 20 -9.05 -53.20 -11.33
CA SER A 20 -8.12 -53.50 -10.22
C SER A 20 -7.78 -52.26 -9.39
N ARG A 21 -7.92 -52.37 -8.06
CA ARG A 21 -7.38 -51.41 -7.08
C ARG A 21 -5.99 -51.87 -6.66
N VAL A 22 -4.96 -51.15 -7.07
CA VAL A 22 -3.57 -51.41 -6.66
C VAL A 22 -3.24 -50.55 -5.45
N HIS A 23 -2.87 -51.17 -4.33
CA HIS A 23 -2.28 -50.47 -3.19
C HIS A 23 -0.75 -50.53 -3.29
N LEU A 24 -0.14 -49.43 -3.73
CA LEU A 24 1.31 -49.24 -3.64
C LEU A 24 1.66 -48.75 -2.24
N ARG A 25 2.42 -49.53 -1.47
CA ARG A 25 3.10 -49.04 -0.28
C ARG A 25 4.53 -48.69 -0.64
N MET A 26 4.84 -47.40 -0.56
CA MET A 26 6.18 -46.85 -0.73
C MET A 26 6.74 -46.55 0.66
N MET A 27 7.90 -47.11 1.00
CA MET A 27 8.64 -46.73 2.20
C MET A 27 9.52 -45.54 1.82
N THR A 28 9.08 -44.32 2.12
CA THR A 28 9.89 -43.11 2.06
C THR A 28 10.23 -42.70 3.49
N SER A 29 11.48 -42.31 3.73
CA SER A 29 11.97 -41.77 5.01
C SER A 29 11.51 -40.34 5.27
N ASP A 30 10.94 -39.68 4.26
CA ASP A 30 10.40 -38.34 4.35
C ASP A 30 8.91 -38.41 4.01
N VAL A 31 8.08 -38.35 5.05
CA VAL A 31 6.66 -38.02 4.93
C VAL A 31 6.63 -36.54 4.61
N GLN A 32 6.67 -36.19 3.33
CA GLN A 32 6.16 -34.89 2.92
C GLN A 32 4.66 -34.96 3.22
N GLU A 33 4.21 -34.29 4.29
CA GLU A 33 2.78 -34.09 4.55
C GLU A 33 2.15 -33.69 3.23
N LEU A 34 1.25 -34.54 2.71
CA LEU A 34 0.30 -34.09 1.72
C LEU A 34 -0.40 -32.91 2.39
N SER A 35 -0.17 -31.70 1.88
CA SER A 35 -0.80 -30.48 2.35
C SER A 35 -2.24 -30.78 2.78
N PRO A 36 -2.68 -30.37 3.99
CA PRO A 36 -4.03 -30.65 4.44
C PRO A 36 -5.04 -30.22 3.36
N PRO A 37 -6.16 -30.95 3.21
CA PRO A 37 -7.13 -30.65 2.17
C PRO A 37 -7.71 -29.25 2.40
N VAL A 38 -7.23 -28.27 1.63
CA VAL A 38 -7.77 -26.91 1.67
C VAL A 38 -9.22 -26.92 1.20
N VAL A 39 -10.10 -26.37 2.03
CA VAL A 39 -11.53 -26.33 1.75
C VAL A 39 -11.81 -25.19 0.75
N GLY A 40 -12.42 -25.54 -0.38
CA GLY A 40 -12.79 -24.58 -1.43
C GLY A 40 -13.95 -23.67 -1.03
N GLU A 41 -14.23 -22.67 -1.86
CA GLU A 41 -15.34 -21.73 -1.65
C GLU A 41 -16.66 -22.48 -1.46
N TRP A 42 -17.45 -22.06 -0.47
CA TRP A 42 -18.69 -22.70 -0.01
C TRP A 42 -18.50 -24.07 0.67
N GLY A 43 -17.29 -24.57 0.82
CA GLY A 43 -17.03 -25.79 1.59
C GLY A 43 -17.16 -25.55 3.10
N GLN A 44 -17.63 -26.56 3.84
CA GLN A 44 -17.68 -26.50 5.31
C GLN A 44 -16.26 -26.54 5.87
N CYS A 45 -15.92 -25.58 6.73
CA CYS A 45 -14.62 -25.44 7.37
C CYS A 45 -14.66 -25.71 8.86
N LYS A 46 -15.83 -25.73 9.50
CA LYS A 46 -15.95 -26.00 10.94
C LYS A 46 -17.00 -27.06 11.25
N TRP A 47 -16.64 -27.94 12.18
CA TRP A 47 -17.44 -28.92 12.91
C TRP A 47 -17.21 -28.74 14.42
N ILE A 48 -17.91 -29.53 15.24
CA ILE A 48 -17.83 -29.41 16.70
C ILE A 48 -16.42 -29.65 17.27
N ASP A 49 -15.69 -30.61 16.71
CA ASP A 49 -14.36 -31.03 17.19
C ASP A 49 -13.22 -30.70 16.21
N LYS A 50 -13.52 -29.97 15.13
CA LYS A 50 -12.61 -29.83 14.00
C LYS A 50 -12.82 -28.52 13.24
N GLN A 51 -11.72 -27.89 12.86
CA GLN A 51 -11.70 -26.78 11.91
C GLN A 51 -10.63 -27.05 10.85
N GLU A 52 -10.98 -26.86 9.59
CA GLU A 52 -10.10 -26.99 8.44
C GLU A 52 -9.72 -25.62 7.88
N GLU A 53 -8.55 -25.55 7.26
CA GLU A 53 -8.10 -24.33 6.59
C GLU A 53 -8.81 -24.17 5.24
N CYS A 54 -9.18 -22.93 4.94
CA CYS A 54 -9.73 -22.57 3.65
C CYS A 54 -8.62 -22.34 2.62
N ALA A 55 -8.94 -22.52 1.34
CA ALA A 55 -8.02 -22.15 0.27
C ALA A 55 -7.66 -20.65 0.33
N ASP A 56 -6.51 -20.27 -0.25
CA ASP A 56 -6.01 -18.90 -0.26
C ASP A 56 -7.09 -17.88 -0.70
N GLY A 57 -7.22 -16.79 0.07
CA GLY A 57 -8.22 -15.74 -0.16
C GLY A 57 -9.61 -16.03 0.43
N LEU A 58 -9.78 -17.18 1.09
CA LEU A 58 -10.99 -17.52 1.83
C LEU A 58 -10.73 -17.52 3.34
N GLN A 59 -11.77 -17.20 4.10
CA GLN A 59 -11.78 -17.28 5.56
C GLN A 59 -12.88 -18.25 6.02
N CYS A 60 -12.62 -18.95 7.13
CA CYS A 60 -13.63 -19.78 7.75
C CYS A 60 -14.63 -18.91 8.52
N VAL A 61 -15.78 -18.63 7.90
CA VAL A 61 -16.86 -17.86 8.52
C VAL A 61 -17.68 -18.81 9.39
N VAL A 62 -17.47 -18.71 10.70
CA VAL A 62 -18.15 -19.54 11.70
C VAL A 62 -19.55 -19.01 11.93
N SER A 63 -20.56 -19.82 11.64
CA SER A 63 -21.96 -19.49 11.95
C SER A 63 -22.33 -19.91 13.37
N ASN A 64 -21.85 -21.08 13.81
CA ASN A 64 -22.09 -21.62 15.14
C ASN A 64 -21.02 -22.67 15.52
N ASP A 65 -21.19 -23.34 16.66
CA ASP A 65 -20.21 -24.30 17.17
C ASP A 65 -20.01 -25.53 16.29
N TRP A 66 -20.95 -25.89 15.44
CA TRP A 66 -20.91 -27.10 14.60
C TRP A 66 -20.82 -26.82 13.10
N TYR A 67 -20.91 -25.55 12.69
CA TYR A 67 -20.90 -25.15 11.29
C TYR A 67 -20.16 -23.83 11.05
N GLY A 68 -19.27 -23.87 10.08
CA GLY A 68 -18.65 -22.71 9.46
C GLY A 68 -18.32 -23.03 8.02
N GLN A 69 -18.24 -22.01 7.18
CA GLN A 69 -18.05 -22.17 5.74
C GLN A 69 -16.90 -21.31 5.24
N CYS A 70 -16.12 -21.83 4.30
CA CYS A 70 -15.10 -21.07 3.60
C CYS A 70 -15.75 -20.09 2.65
N LEU A 71 -15.73 -18.81 3.02
CA LEU A 71 -16.24 -17.70 2.22
C LEU A 71 -15.10 -16.73 1.98
N LYS A 72 -15.25 -15.85 0.99
CA LYS A 72 -14.24 -14.82 0.74
C LYS A 72 -14.06 -13.94 1.98
N SER A 73 -12.81 -13.55 2.25
CA SER A 73 -12.50 -12.58 3.30
C SER A 73 -13.18 -11.24 3.05
N GLU A 74 -13.42 -10.94 1.77
CA GLU A 74 -14.01 -9.73 1.24
C GLU A 74 -14.83 -10.10 0.00
N VAL A 75 -16.07 -9.61 -0.10
CA VAL A 75 -16.95 -9.89 -1.23
C VAL A 75 -16.75 -8.82 -2.32
N GLU A 76 -16.43 -9.28 -3.53
CA GLU A 76 -16.29 -8.42 -4.72
C GLU A 76 -17.58 -7.65 -5.03
N THR A 77 -17.44 -6.56 -5.78
CA THR A 77 -18.59 -5.77 -6.25
C THR A 77 -19.59 -6.68 -6.98
N TRP A 78 -20.87 -6.50 -6.64
CA TRP A 78 -22.02 -7.30 -7.09
C TRP A 78 -22.13 -8.73 -6.52
N GLY A 79 -21.19 -9.17 -5.68
CA GLY A 79 -21.27 -10.46 -4.99
C GLY A 79 -22.32 -10.48 -3.88
N GLN A 80 -22.80 -11.67 -3.52
CA GLN A 80 -23.69 -11.85 -2.37
C GLN A 80 -22.91 -11.65 -1.07
N CYS A 81 -23.36 -10.71 -0.24
CA CYS A 81 -22.73 -10.34 1.02
C CYS A 81 -23.60 -10.60 2.24
N GLY A 82 -24.80 -11.14 2.06
CA GLY A 82 -25.67 -11.45 3.19
C GLY A 82 -26.94 -12.18 2.79
N GLY A 83 -27.69 -12.55 3.82
CA GLY A 83 -28.96 -13.27 3.76
C GLY A 83 -29.47 -13.51 5.17
N ASP A 84 -30.29 -14.55 5.36
CA ASP A 84 -30.91 -14.81 6.66
C ASP A 84 -29.85 -15.14 7.72
N GLY A 85 -29.67 -14.25 8.69
CA GLY A 85 -28.79 -14.42 9.84
C GLY A 85 -27.28 -14.25 9.59
N TRP A 86 -26.84 -13.80 8.41
CA TRP A 86 -25.40 -13.59 8.13
C TRP A 86 -25.10 -12.38 7.23
N THR A 87 -23.91 -11.82 7.39
CA THR A 87 -23.38 -10.72 6.56
C THR A 87 -21.86 -10.84 6.47
N LEU A 88 -21.30 -10.50 5.31
CA LEU A 88 -19.88 -10.42 5.02
C LEU A 88 -19.48 -9.00 4.60
N PRO A 89 -18.23 -8.60 4.87
CA PRO A 89 -17.72 -7.32 4.41
C PRO A 89 -17.61 -7.30 2.88
N CYS A 90 -17.95 -6.15 2.30
CA CYS A 90 -17.75 -5.87 0.89
C CYS A 90 -16.38 -5.26 0.64
N LYS A 91 -15.90 -5.41 -0.59
CA LYS A 91 -14.72 -4.71 -1.07
C LYS A 91 -14.81 -3.21 -0.86
N ALA A 92 -13.69 -2.59 -0.52
CA ALA A 92 -13.59 -1.15 -0.34
C ALA A 92 -14.30 -0.37 -1.47
N GLY A 93 -15.04 0.68 -1.09
CA GLY A 93 -15.91 1.41 -2.00
C GLY A 93 -17.26 0.74 -2.29
N ASN A 94 -17.59 -0.38 -1.63
CA ASN A 94 -18.89 -1.03 -1.74
C ASN A 94 -19.54 -1.20 -0.36
N LYS A 95 -20.87 -1.24 -0.35
CA LYS A 95 -21.70 -1.45 0.82
C LYS A 95 -22.56 -2.69 0.63
N CYS A 96 -22.72 -3.49 1.67
CA CYS A 96 -23.64 -4.61 1.64
C CYS A 96 -25.08 -4.09 1.73
N GLU A 97 -25.82 -4.12 0.62
CA GLU A 97 -27.19 -3.65 0.54
C GLU A 97 -28.17 -4.83 0.57
N LYS A 98 -29.06 -4.85 1.56
CA LYS A 98 -30.13 -5.85 1.66
C LYS A 98 -31.11 -5.69 0.49
N LYS A 99 -31.35 -6.75 -0.27
CA LYS A 99 -32.36 -6.80 -1.34
C LYS A 99 -33.62 -7.52 -0.89
N ASP A 100 -33.46 -8.63 -0.19
CA ASP A 100 -34.52 -9.36 0.51
C ASP A 100 -33.97 -10.08 1.76
N ASP A 101 -34.79 -10.91 2.40
CA ASP A 101 -34.40 -11.62 3.64
C ASP A 101 -33.31 -12.67 3.43
N TRP A 102 -33.14 -13.19 2.22
CA TRP A 102 -32.21 -14.27 1.89
C TRP A 102 -31.03 -13.80 1.03
N TYR A 103 -31.09 -12.58 0.50
CA TYR A 103 -30.11 -12.03 -0.42
C TYR A 103 -29.79 -10.55 -0.12
N SER A 104 -28.52 -10.30 0.16
CA SER A 104 -27.90 -8.96 0.18
C SER A 104 -26.73 -8.93 -0.79
N GLN A 105 -26.49 -7.80 -1.43
CA GLN A 105 -25.49 -7.66 -2.49
C GLN A 105 -24.52 -6.52 -2.19
N CYS A 106 -23.22 -6.74 -2.44
CA CYS A 106 -22.25 -5.66 -2.43
C CYS A 106 -22.52 -4.72 -3.60
N VAL A 107 -22.96 -3.51 -3.30
CA VAL A 107 -23.17 -2.47 -4.30
C VAL A 107 -22.18 -1.33 -4.09
N PRO A 108 -21.72 -0.69 -5.16
CA PRO A 108 -20.93 0.53 -5.06
C PRO A 108 -21.68 1.60 -4.27
N SER A 109 -21.01 2.24 -3.33
CA SER A 109 -21.62 3.28 -2.49
C SER A 109 -20.59 4.34 -2.09
N PRO A 110 -20.90 5.64 -2.26
CA PRO A 110 -20.06 6.71 -1.72
C PRO A 110 -19.96 6.67 -0.19
N ASP A 111 -20.95 6.05 0.45
CA ASP A 111 -21.05 5.86 1.91
C ASP A 111 -20.64 4.43 2.31
N ALA A 112 -19.75 3.80 1.54
CA ALA A 112 -19.16 2.52 1.89
C ALA A 112 -18.41 2.60 3.22
N ASP A 113 -18.49 1.53 4.02
CA ASP A 113 -17.85 1.48 5.34
C ASP A 113 -16.32 1.53 5.26
N THR A 114 -15.76 1.08 4.13
CA THR A 114 -14.31 1.07 3.86
C THR A 114 -13.99 1.90 2.62
N LYS A 115 -13.05 2.84 2.77
CA LYS A 115 -12.54 3.70 1.70
C LYS A 115 -11.59 2.93 0.78
N VAL A 116 -11.53 3.33 -0.49
CA VAL A 116 -10.69 2.70 -1.51
C VAL A 116 -9.22 3.08 -1.29
N GLY A 117 -8.36 2.06 -1.14
CA GLY A 117 -6.91 2.23 -1.00
C GLY A 117 -6.20 2.56 -2.31
N GLU A 118 -4.88 2.72 -2.24
CA GLU A 118 -4.04 3.11 -3.39
C GLU A 118 -4.17 2.12 -4.56
N TRP A 119 -4.29 2.66 -5.78
CA TRP A 119 -4.55 1.94 -7.04
C TRP A 119 -5.90 1.23 -7.14
N GLY A 120 -6.72 1.28 -6.08
CA GLY A 120 -8.07 0.73 -6.10
C GLY A 120 -8.99 1.53 -7.02
N GLN A 121 -9.93 0.83 -7.67
CA GLN A 121 -10.91 1.44 -8.56
C GLN A 121 -11.87 2.35 -7.77
N CYS A 122 -11.95 3.61 -8.15
CA CYS A 122 -12.75 4.63 -7.46
C CYS A 122 -13.74 5.36 -8.34
N SER A 123 -13.76 5.16 -9.66
CA SER A 123 -14.76 5.81 -10.51
C SER A 123 -15.06 5.00 -11.78
N TRP A 124 -16.28 5.18 -12.29
CA TRP A 124 -16.77 4.77 -13.59
C TRP A 124 -18.04 5.59 -13.92
N PRO A 125 -18.63 5.49 -15.12
CA PRO A 125 -19.78 6.33 -15.48
C PRO A 125 -20.92 6.26 -14.44
N GLY A 126 -21.22 7.42 -13.83
CA GLY A 126 -22.30 7.58 -12.85
C GLY A 126 -21.93 7.27 -11.40
N TYR A 127 -20.65 7.00 -11.09
CA TYR A 127 -20.21 6.67 -9.75
C TYR A 127 -18.78 7.14 -9.43
N THR A 128 -18.58 7.60 -8.19
CA THR A 128 -17.27 7.89 -7.61
C THR A 128 -17.25 7.43 -6.14
N ALA A 129 -16.31 6.55 -5.80
CA ALA A 129 -16.03 6.10 -4.44
C ALA A 129 -15.15 7.12 -3.69
N GLN A 130 -15.19 7.05 -2.37
CA GLN A 130 -14.24 7.78 -1.53
C GLN A 130 -12.92 7.00 -1.42
N CYS A 131 -11.81 7.66 -1.75
CA CYS A 131 -10.47 7.17 -1.47
C CYS A 131 -10.10 7.42 -0.01
N GLU A 132 -9.08 6.71 0.49
CA GLU A 132 -8.43 7.02 1.78
C GLU A 132 -7.97 8.49 1.86
N ASP A 133 -7.79 9.02 3.06
CA ASP A 133 -7.71 10.48 3.28
C ASP A 133 -6.52 11.16 2.58
N ASN A 134 -5.41 10.45 2.37
CA ASN A 134 -4.22 10.92 1.65
C ASN A 134 -4.28 10.66 0.13
N LEU A 135 -5.39 10.12 -0.37
CA LEU A 135 -5.57 9.74 -1.77
C LEU A 135 -6.67 10.58 -2.44
N LYS A 136 -6.59 10.73 -3.76
CA LYS A 136 -7.65 11.31 -4.60
C LYS A 136 -7.96 10.37 -5.76
N CYS A 137 -9.22 10.37 -6.16
CA CYS A 137 -9.65 9.63 -7.33
C CYS A 137 -9.25 10.40 -8.59
N VAL A 138 -8.43 9.79 -9.45
CA VAL A 138 -8.08 10.33 -10.76
C VAL A 138 -8.63 9.42 -11.85
N THR A 139 -9.08 10.00 -12.94
CA THR A 139 -9.55 9.25 -14.11
C THR A 139 -8.44 9.18 -15.15
N SER A 140 -8.15 7.99 -15.67
CA SER A 140 -7.36 7.88 -16.89
C SER A 140 -8.22 8.17 -18.12
N ASP A 141 -7.61 8.76 -19.14
CA ASP A 141 -8.24 8.94 -20.45
C ASP A 141 -8.58 7.59 -21.12
N LEU A 142 -7.92 6.52 -20.66
CA LEU A 142 -8.23 5.15 -21.02
C LEU A 142 -9.32 4.62 -20.08
N TRP A 143 -10.50 4.36 -20.65
CA TRP A 143 -11.56 3.49 -20.11
C TRP A 143 -12.57 4.09 -19.13
N TRP A 144 -12.59 5.42 -18.91
CA TRP A 144 -13.51 6.11 -17.98
C TRP A 144 -13.48 5.54 -16.54
N ALA A 145 -12.51 4.69 -16.23
CA ALA A 145 -12.31 4.13 -14.90
C ALA A 145 -11.35 5.05 -14.15
N GLY A 146 -11.72 5.40 -12.93
CA GLY A 146 -10.82 6.11 -12.02
C GLY A 146 -10.20 5.17 -11.00
N PHE A 147 -9.04 5.56 -10.51
CA PHE A 147 -8.31 4.87 -9.45
C PHE A 147 -7.76 5.86 -8.42
N CYS A 148 -7.61 5.41 -7.18
CA CYS A 148 -7.11 6.23 -6.10
C CYS A 148 -5.58 6.35 -6.19
N VAL A 149 -5.07 7.56 -6.28
CA VAL A 149 -3.63 7.86 -6.22
C VAL A 149 -3.35 8.82 -5.08
N LYS A 150 -2.09 8.91 -4.63
CA LYS A 150 -1.69 9.89 -3.62
C LYS A 150 -2.04 11.31 -4.06
N LYS A 151 -2.58 12.11 -3.15
CA LYS A 151 -2.85 13.54 -3.39
C LYS A 151 -1.58 14.31 -3.73
N GLN A 152 -0.51 14.00 -3.00
CA GLN A 152 0.84 14.54 -3.23
C GLN A 152 1.85 13.41 -3.27
N VAL A 153 2.76 13.48 -4.24
CA VAL A 153 3.82 12.50 -4.47
C VAL A 153 5.17 13.12 -4.17
N ASP A 154 6.00 12.38 -3.43
CA ASP A 154 7.35 12.78 -3.07
C ASP A 154 8.25 12.96 -4.31
N TYR A 155 9.40 13.61 -4.11
CA TYR A 155 10.42 13.76 -5.15
C TYR A 155 10.75 12.42 -5.80
N PHE A 156 10.85 12.44 -7.12
CA PHE A 156 11.11 11.28 -7.99
C PHE A 156 10.04 10.18 -7.97
N GLY A 157 8.90 10.39 -7.30
CA GLY A 157 7.76 9.48 -7.40
C GLY A 157 6.99 9.66 -8.70
N GLN A 158 6.21 8.64 -9.09
CA GLN A 158 5.34 8.71 -10.24
C GLN A 158 4.16 9.65 -9.97
N CYS A 159 3.99 10.65 -10.83
CA CYS A 159 2.93 11.64 -10.71
C CYS A 159 1.96 11.64 -11.90
N GLY A 160 2.16 10.76 -12.88
CA GLY A 160 1.28 10.65 -14.04
C GLY A 160 1.73 9.61 -15.06
N GLY A 161 1.08 9.67 -16.21
CA GLY A 161 1.22 8.76 -17.35
C GLY A 161 -0.15 8.37 -17.89
N TYR A 162 -0.27 7.87 -19.11
CA TYR A 162 -1.53 7.37 -19.71
C TYR A 162 -2.78 8.25 -19.42
N GLY A 163 -2.62 9.57 -19.51
CA GLY A 163 -3.71 10.54 -19.37
C GLY A 163 -4.14 10.87 -17.93
N TRP A 164 -3.51 10.31 -16.90
CA TRP A 164 -3.75 10.73 -15.51
C TRP A 164 -2.57 11.55 -14.97
N SER A 165 -2.85 12.39 -13.98
CA SER A 165 -1.83 13.11 -13.22
C SER A 165 -2.26 13.37 -11.78
N THR A 166 -1.28 13.59 -10.91
CA THR A 166 -1.46 14.01 -9.52
C THR A 166 -0.44 15.09 -9.14
N ASP A 167 -0.61 15.68 -7.95
CA ASP A 167 0.24 16.79 -7.51
C ASP A 167 1.57 16.26 -6.97
N CYS A 168 2.63 17.01 -7.24
CA CYS A 168 3.93 16.77 -6.63
C CYS A 168 4.08 17.55 -5.32
N VAL A 169 4.97 17.10 -4.44
CA VAL A 169 5.36 17.89 -3.26
C VAL A 169 5.92 19.26 -3.68
N PRO A 170 5.75 20.30 -2.84
CA PRO A 170 6.24 21.64 -3.15
C PRO A 170 7.74 21.67 -3.51
N GLY A 171 8.10 22.49 -4.49
CA GLY A 171 9.46 22.52 -5.05
C GLY A 171 9.74 21.39 -6.04
N SER A 172 8.70 20.77 -6.60
CA SER A 172 8.83 19.84 -7.73
C SER A 172 7.65 19.92 -8.69
N VAL A 173 7.92 19.58 -9.95
CA VAL A 173 6.94 19.60 -11.05
C VAL A 173 6.79 18.18 -11.58
N CYS A 174 5.57 17.83 -11.97
CA CYS A 174 5.32 16.57 -12.66
C CYS A 174 5.80 16.67 -14.11
N GLU A 175 6.98 16.10 -14.39
CA GLU A 175 7.58 16.14 -15.72
C GLU A 175 7.34 14.83 -16.48
N ASP A 176 7.06 14.95 -17.78
CA ASP A 176 6.92 13.83 -18.69
C ASP A 176 8.29 13.13 -18.89
N GLN A 177 8.39 11.89 -18.46
CA GLN A 177 9.56 11.02 -18.69
C GLN A 177 9.25 9.92 -19.72
N GLY A 178 8.06 9.94 -20.30
CA GLY A 178 7.52 8.97 -21.23
C GLY A 178 6.00 8.82 -21.06
N GLU A 179 5.35 8.27 -22.10
CA GLU A 179 3.88 8.15 -22.16
C GLU A 179 3.25 7.47 -20.93
N ALA A 180 3.92 6.46 -20.37
CA ALA A 180 3.43 5.67 -19.24
C ALA A 180 3.82 6.21 -17.86
N PHE A 181 4.78 7.14 -17.80
CA PHE A 181 5.46 7.48 -16.56
C PHE A 181 5.90 8.94 -16.55
N TYR A 182 5.19 9.74 -15.75
CA TYR A 182 5.60 11.10 -15.42
C TYR A 182 6.13 11.09 -13.99
N GLN A 183 7.13 11.92 -13.73
CA GLN A 183 7.88 11.89 -12.47
C GLN A 183 7.94 13.28 -11.83
N CYS A 184 7.82 13.34 -10.50
CA CYS A 184 8.06 14.58 -9.77
C CYS A 184 9.55 14.93 -9.79
N ILE A 185 9.93 15.95 -10.55
CA ILE A 185 11.32 16.42 -10.65
C ILE A 185 11.48 17.71 -9.84
N PRO A 186 12.52 17.83 -9.01
CA PRO A 186 12.81 19.08 -8.30
C PRO A 186 12.86 20.28 -9.26
N SER A 187 12.07 21.31 -8.96
CA SER A 187 11.99 22.52 -9.77
C SER A 187 11.38 23.68 -8.99
N ASN A 188 11.88 24.89 -9.24
CA ASN A 188 11.34 26.14 -8.66
C ASN A 188 9.96 26.52 -9.20
N ASP A 189 9.55 25.94 -10.33
CA ASP A 189 8.22 26.15 -10.90
C ASP A 189 7.14 25.38 -10.12
N GLY A 190 7.55 24.39 -9.33
CA GLY A 190 6.70 23.56 -8.46
C GLY A 190 6.38 24.21 -7.11
N GLY A 191 6.58 25.52 -6.98
CA GLY A 191 6.48 26.23 -5.71
C GLY A 191 7.76 26.12 -4.87
N SER A 192 7.62 26.30 -3.56
CA SER A 192 8.75 26.42 -2.64
C SER A 192 8.74 25.35 -1.55
N VAL A 193 9.93 24.83 -1.25
CA VAL A 193 10.12 23.75 -0.30
C VAL A 193 9.87 24.25 1.13
N GLN A 194 9.03 23.53 1.86
CA GLN A 194 8.64 23.87 3.23
C GLN A 194 9.76 23.53 4.23
N GLU A 195 9.61 23.99 5.48
CA GLU A 195 10.56 23.68 6.55
C GLU A 195 10.77 22.17 6.67
N TRP A 196 12.03 21.76 6.86
CA TRP A 196 12.49 20.37 6.86
C TRP A 196 12.44 19.64 5.51
N GLY A 197 11.93 20.25 4.44
CA GLY A 197 11.98 19.67 3.10
C GLY A 197 13.39 19.70 2.50
N GLN A 198 13.70 18.72 1.65
CA GLN A 198 14.97 18.69 0.91
C GLN A 198 14.96 19.75 -0.19
N CYS A 199 16.02 20.54 -0.27
CA CYS A 199 16.16 21.63 -1.24
C CYS A 199 17.36 21.46 -2.18
N LYS A 200 18.21 20.47 -1.94
CA LYS A 200 19.37 20.18 -2.79
C LYS A 200 19.53 18.69 -3.07
N TRP A 201 19.89 18.42 -4.33
CA TRP A 201 20.33 17.15 -4.89
C TRP A 201 21.65 17.37 -5.64
N ILE A 202 22.17 16.31 -6.27
CA ILE A 202 23.47 16.33 -6.96
C ILE A 202 23.57 17.45 -8.01
N ASP A 203 22.58 17.53 -8.91
CA ASP A 203 22.57 18.46 -10.05
C ASP A 203 21.49 19.55 -9.94
N GLN A 204 20.79 19.61 -8.81
CA GLN A 204 19.56 20.39 -8.64
C GLN A 204 19.53 21.05 -7.27
N GLN A 205 19.10 22.32 -7.23
CA GLN A 205 18.80 23.03 -5.98
C GLN A 205 17.60 23.94 -6.21
N VAL A 206 16.63 23.88 -5.31
CA VAL A 206 15.37 24.62 -5.37
C VAL A 206 15.22 25.57 -4.18
N ASN A 207 14.32 26.52 -4.31
CA ASN A 207 14.06 27.57 -3.35
C ASN A 207 13.22 27.05 -2.19
N CYS A 208 13.61 27.45 -0.99
CA CYS A 208 12.79 27.28 0.21
C CYS A 208 11.70 28.35 0.28
N ALA A 209 10.63 28.07 1.02
CA ALA A 209 9.59 29.03 1.32
C ALA A 209 10.13 30.28 2.04
N ASP A 210 9.35 31.35 2.04
CA ASP A 210 9.74 32.62 2.66
C ASP A 210 10.15 32.44 4.13
N GLY A 211 11.21 33.13 4.54
CA GLY A 211 11.79 32.99 5.88
C GLY A 211 12.69 31.77 6.07
N LEU A 212 12.80 30.88 5.09
CA LEU A 212 13.69 29.71 5.10
C LEU A 212 14.92 29.91 4.20
N GLN A 213 15.97 29.13 4.46
CA GLN A 213 17.19 29.03 3.67
C GLN A 213 17.51 27.56 3.40
N CYS A 214 18.07 27.29 2.22
CA CYS A 214 18.55 25.95 1.88
C CYS A 214 19.91 25.73 2.56
N VAL A 215 19.92 24.95 3.63
CA VAL A 215 21.12 24.56 4.35
C VAL A 215 21.71 23.33 3.69
N VAL A 216 22.77 23.53 2.90
CA VAL A 216 23.49 22.47 2.20
C VAL A 216 24.38 21.71 3.17
N SER A 217 24.15 20.40 3.30
CA SER A 217 25.00 19.52 4.11
C SER A 217 26.12 18.89 3.29
N ASN A 218 25.83 18.53 2.04
CA ASN A 218 26.78 17.96 1.09
C ASN A 218 26.27 18.12 -0.36
N ASP A 219 26.97 17.53 -1.32
CA ASP A 219 26.66 17.68 -2.75
C ASP A 219 25.27 17.15 -3.15
N TRP A 220 24.72 16.18 -2.42
CA TRP A 220 23.46 15.51 -2.74
C TRP A 220 22.31 15.84 -1.78
N TYR A 221 22.57 16.57 -0.70
CA TYR A 221 21.60 16.86 0.33
C TYR A 221 21.72 18.28 0.89
N GLY A 222 20.59 18.96 0.91
CA GLY A 222 20.38 20.18 1.67
C GLY A 222 18.94 20.25 2.12
N GLN A 223 18.68 20.95 3.21
CA GLN A 223 17.37 21.01 3.84
C GLN A 223 16.95 22.46 4.09
N CYS A 224 15.67 22.76 3.90
CA CYS A 224 15.12 24.06 4.21
C CYS A 224 14.96 24.25 5.71
N LEU A 225 15.74 25.15 6.27
CA LEU A 225 15.70 25.52 7.69
C LEU A 225 15.44 27.01 7.85
N LYS A 226 14.98 27.43 9.03
CA LYS A 226 14.71 28.83 9.33
C LYS A 226 15.96 29.71 9.13
N LYS A 227 15.78 30.86 8.49
CA LYS A 227 16.79 31.94 8.48
C LYS A 227 16.91 32.58 9.87
N VAL A 228 15.76 32.78 10.51
CA VAL A 228 15.62 33.33 11.86
C VAL A 228 14.81 32.34 12.69
N ALA A 229 15.41 31.75 13.72
CA ALA A 229 14.77 30.76 14.58
C ALA A 229 14.18 31.40 15.85
N ASP A 230 13.05 30.86 16.29
CA ASP A 230 12.41 31.24 17.56
C ASP A 230 13.23 30.74 18.77
N ALA A 231 12.85 31.15 19.98
CA ALA A 231 13.42 30.63 21.22
C ALA A 231 13.41 29.09 21.20
N TRP A 232 14.56 28.49 21.55
CA TRP A 232 14.83 27.04 21.52
C TRP A 232 14.89 26.40 20.12
N GLY A 233 14.72 27.15 19.04
CA GLY A 233 14.89 26.68 17.66
C GLY A 233 16.36 26.49 17.27
N GLN A 234 16.62 25.69 16.24
CA GLN A 234 17.97 25.52 15.69
C GLN A 234 18.40 26.76 14.91
N CYS A 235 19.57 27.30 15.21
CA CYS A 235 20.13 28.50 14.59
C CYS A 235 21.52 28.29 13.98
N GLY A 236 22.02 27.05 13.95
CA GLY A 236 23.29 26.73 13.32
C GLY A 236 23.66 25.26 13.48
N GLY A 237 24.79 24.89 12.88
CA GLY A 237 25.34 23.54 12.87
C GLY A 237 26.63 23.42 12.05
N ALA A 238 26.96 22.20 11.62
CA ALA A 238 28.28 21.83 11.10
C ALA A 238 28.84 22.73 10.01
N ASN A 239 27.99 23.26 9.13
CA ASN A 239 28.42 24.10 8.00
C ASN A 239 27.45 25.26 7.72
N TRP A 240 26.67 25.69 8.71
CA TRP A 240 25.72 26.79 8.52
C TRP A 240 25.47 27.58 9.80
N SER A 241 25.05 28.83 9.61
CA SER A 241 24.65 29.72 10.69
C SER A 241 23.41 30.49 10.26
N GLY A 242 22.43 30.55 11.15
CA GLY A 242 21.24 31.39 11.06
C GLY A 242 21.24 32.45 12.15
N ALA A 243 20.14 33.18 12.25
CA ALA A 243 19.90 34.16 13.32
C ALA A 243 18.85 33.65 14.31
N CYS A 244 18.79 34.28 15.47
CA CYS A 244 17.70 34.09 16.43
C CYS A 244 16.77 35.29 16.40
N ALA A 245 15.49 35.06 16.68
CA ALA A 245 14.53 36.13 16.93
C ALA A 245 14.99 37.00 18.12
N ASP A 246 14.57 38.26 18.13
CA ASP A 246 14.96 39.25 19.13
C ASP A 246 14.80 38.73 20.57
N GLY A 247 15.78 39.04 21.42
CA GLY A 247 15.81 38.57 22.82
C GLY A 247 16.40 37.17 23.03
N ASN A 248 16.93 36.53 21.97
CA ASN A 248 17.61 35.25 22.06
C ASN A 248 19.03 35.32 21.47
N THR A 249 19.92 34.47 21.98
CA THR A 249 21.29 34.29 21.49
C THR A 249 21.48 32.89 20.93
N CYS A 250 22.13 32.77 19.76
CA CYS A 250 22.46 31.48 19.18
C CYS A 250 23.66 30.87 19.93
N VAL A 251 23.43 29.78 20.66
CA VAL A 251 24.46 29.11 21.48
C VAL A 251 24.78 27.75 20.88
N LYS A 252 26.07 27.51 20.60
CA LYS A 252 26.58 26.20 20.15
C LYS A 252 26.34 25.15 21.25
N ARG A 253 25.76 24.01 20.87
CA ARG A 253 25.62 22.84 21.76
C ARG A 253 26.65 21.77 21.43
N ASP A 254 26.79 21.49 20.13
CA ASP A 254 27.78 20.58 19.58
C ASP A 254 28.18 21.04 18.17
N ASP A 255 28.96 20.23 17.46
CA ASP A 255 29.43 20.57 16.12
C ASP A 255 28.33 20.60 15.06
N THR A 256 27.21 19.89 15.25
CA THR A 256 26.12 19.79 14.27
C THR A 256 24.89 20.61 14.66
N TYR A 257 24.84 21.13 15.89
CA TYR A 257 23.67 21.78 16.46
C TYR A 257 24.01 23.02 17.30
N SER A 258 23.39 24.14 16.94
CA SER A 258 23.33 25.37 17.74
C SER A 258 21.88 25.77 17.94
N GLN A 259 21.55 26.29 19.11
CA GLN A 259 20.18 26.57 19.53
C GLN A 259 20.02 28.01 20.02
N CYS A 260 18.90 28.64 19.68
CA CYS A 260 18.52 29.93 20.25
C CYS A 260 18.15 29.78 21.73
N VAL A 261 18.81 30.53 22.59
CA VAL A 261 18.54 30.55 24.04
C VAL A 261 18.10 31.95 24.42
N PRO A 262 17.00 32.12 25.18
CA PRO A 262 16.63 33.42 25.73
C PRO A 262 17.78 34.07 26.49
N ASN A 263 17.96 35.37 26.29
CA ASN A 263 18.98 36.17 26.96
C ASN A 263 18.76 36.28 28.46
#